data_AF-A0A7J3JFI6-F1
#
_entry.id   AF-A0A7J3JFI6-F1
#
_cell.length_a   1.000
_cell.length_b   1.000
_cell.length_c   1.000
_cell.angle_alpha   90.00
_cell.angle_beta   90.00
_cell.angle_gamma   90.00
#
_symmetry.space_group_name_H-M   'P 1'
#
loop_
_entity.id
_entity.type
_entity.pdbx_description
1 polymer ?
#
loop_
_entity_poly.entity_id
_entity_poly.type
_entity_poly.pdbx_seq_one_letter_code
_entity_poly.pdbx_strand_id
1 'polypeptide(L)'
;MIKKDLLFLFALILVGVSDWLTTILGVTFYGASETNPLMAGLVGSNMMVFSVVKLFAVITAGFAFYKAVDVSIKMNWMPAKRLLDVSFLATFLMLTGVVVNNVTVIL
;
A
#
# COMPACT_ATOMS: atom_id res chain seq x y z
N MET A 1 18.49 1.40 17.74
CA MET A 1 17.45 2.37 17.32
C MET A 1 17.09 2.09 15.88
N ILE A 2 15.84 1.74 15.59
CA ILE A 2 15.35 1.58 14.20
C ILE A 2 15.25 2.97 13.57
N LYS A 3 15.76 3.15 12.35
CA LYS A 3 15.61 4.41 11.61
C LYS A 3 14.14 4.60 11.25
N LYS A 4 13.57 5.79 11.55
CA LYS A 4 12.18 6.16 11.27
C LYS A 4 11.76 5.80 9.84
N ASP A 5 12.65 6.03 8.88
CA ASP A 5 12.38 5.83 7.45
C ASP A 5 12.24 4.34 7.08
N LEU A 6 12.95 3.45 7.77
CA LEU A 6 12.78 2.01 7.63
C LEU A 6 11.44 1.55 8.23
N LEU A 7 11.04 2.12 9.36
CA LEU A 7 9.75 1.82 9.96
C LEU A 7 8.61 2.20 9.01
N PHE A 8 8.71 3.35 8.34
CA PHE A 8 7.75 3.78 7.34
C PHE A 8 7.71 2.85 6.12
N LEU A 9 8.87 2.45 5.61
CA LEU A 9 8.96 1.45 4.53
C LEU A 9 8.23 0.15 4.90
N PHE A 10 8.57 -0.43 6.06
CA PHE A 10 7.98 -1.70 6.48
C PHE A 10 6.47 -1.57 6.76
N ALA A 11 6.03 -0.47 7.38
CA ALA A 11 4.62 -0.24 7.65
C ALA A 11 3.79 -0.14 6.36
N LEU A 12 4.27 0.57 5.34
CA LEU A 12 3.60 0.67 4.04
C LEU A 12 3.54 -0.67 3.31
N ILE A 13 4.65 -1.41 3.29
CA ILE A 13 4.68 -2.73 2.66
C ILE A 13 3.71 -3.67 3.37
N LEU A 14 3.72 -3.69 4.70
CA LEU A 14 2.88 -4.58 5.49
C LEU A 14 1.39 -4.29 5.25
N VAL A 15 0.97 -3.02 5.36
CA VAL A 15 -0.44 -2.66 5.13
C VAL A 15 -0.87 -2.91 3.67
N GLY A 16 0.01 -2.69 2.70
CA GLY A 16 -0.28 -2.97 1.29
C GLY A 16 -0.38 -4.48 1.00
N VAL A 17 0.44 -5.32 1.64
CA VAL A 17 0.33 -6.78 1.55
C VAL A 17 -0.95 -7.26 2.24
N SER A 18 -1.33 -6.68 3.38
CA SER A 18 -2.60 -6.98 4.03
C SER A 18 -3.81 -6.61 3.14
N ASP A 19 -3.77 -5.47 2.45
CA ASP A 19 -4.81 -5.08 1.49
C ASP A 19 -4.89 -6.10 0.35
N TRP A 20 -3.76 -6.45 -0.25
CA TRP A 20 -3.70 -7.49 -1.29
C TRP A 20 -4.31 -8.83 -0.82
N LEU A 21 -3.89 -9.32 0.34
CA LEU A 21 -4.35 -10.61 0.88
C LEU A 21 -5.85 -10.59 1.17
N THR A 22 -6.33 -9.53 1.83
CA THR A 22 -7.76 -9.38 2.15
C THR A 22 -8.59 -9.21 0.88
N THR A 23 -8.07 -8.55 -0.16
CA THR A 23 -8.76 -8.48 -1.46
C THR A 23 -8.90 -9.87 -2.09
N ILE A 24 -7.83 -10.67 -2.12
CA ILE A 24 -7.89 -12.04 -2.66
C ILE A 24 -8.91 -12.86 -1.90
N LEU A 25 -8.88 -12.83 -0.57
CA LEU A 25 -9.79 -13.61 0.26
C LEU A 25 -11.24 -13.18 0.03
N GLY A 26 -11.52 -11.88 0.05
CA GLY A 26 -12.85 -11.34 -0.18
C GLY A 26 -13.41 -11.74 -1.55
N VAL A 27 -12.62 -11.63 -2.62
CA VAL A 27 -13.06 -12.00 -3.96
C VAL A 27 -13.25 -13.51 -4.10
N THR A 28 -12.27 -14.30 -3.63
CA THR A 28 -12.24 -15.75 -3.89
C THR A 28 -13.28 -16.50 -3.05
N PHE A 29 -13.51 -16.09 -1.81
CA PHE A 29 -14.36 -16.82 -0.86
C PHE A 29 -15.70 -16.15 -0.56
N TYR A 30 -15.80 -14.82 -0.70
CA TYR A 30 -16.98 -14.05 -0.29
C TYR A 30 -17.67 -13.32 -1.46
N GLY A 31 -17.19 -13.49 -2.69
CA GLY A 31 -17.76 -12.85 -3.87
C GLY A 31 -17.65 -11.32 -3.86
N ALA A 32 -16.72 -10.77 -3.08
CA ALA A 32 -16.47 -9.33 -3.06
C ALA A 32 -15.97 -8.85 -4.43
N SER A 33 -16.19 -7.57 -4.73
CA SER A 33 -15.70 -6.94 -5.95
C SER A 33 -14.64 -5.89 -5.64
N GLU A 34 -13.59 -5.86 -6.46
CA GLU A 34 -12.60 -4.79 -6.43
C GLU A 34 -13.24 -3.51 -7.00
N THR A 35 -13.14 -2.41 -6.26
CA THR A 35 -13.80 -1.14 -6.59
C THR A 35 -12.97 -0.29 -7.54
N ASN A 36 -11.65 -0.50 -7.58
CA ASN A 36 -10.78 0.18 -8.52
C ASN A 36 -11.06 -0.32 -9.95
N PRO A 37 -11.55 0.51 -10.88
CA PRO A 37 -11.95 0.06 -12.21
C PRO A 37 -10.82 -0.59 -13.01
N LEU A 38 -9.58 -0.14 -12.82
CA LEU A 38 -8.40 -0.69 -13.50
C LEU A 38 -8.06 -2.09 -12.97
N MET A 39 -8.21 -2.28 -11.66
CA MET A 39 -7.87 -3.55 -11.00
C MET A 39 -9.03 -4.55 -11.05
N ALA A 40 -10.28 -4.09 -11.07
CA ALA A 40 -11.48 -4.92 -11.14
C ALA A 40 -11.46 -5.86 -12.35
N GLY A 41 -11.07 -5.33 -13.52
CA GLY A 41 -10.91 -6.13 -14.73
C GLY A 41 -9.83 -7.20 -14.60
N LEU A 42 -8.73 -6.90 -13.90
CA LEU A 42 -7.65 -7.86 -13.66
C LEU A 42 -8.04 -8.94 -12.64
N VAL A 43 -8.70 -8.55 -11.56
CA VAL A 43 -9.21 -9.50 -10.54
C VAL A 43 -10.16 -10.51 -11.16
N GLY A 44 -11.09 -10.05 -12.01
CA GLY A 44 -12.09 -10.91 -12.64
C GLY A 44 -11.57 -11.76 -13.81
N SER A 45 -10.47 -11.36 -14.47
CA SER A 45 -9.91 -12.10 -15.60
C SER A 45 -8.69 -12.96 -15.25
N ASN A 46 -7.77 -12.45 -14.44
CA ASN A 46 -6.53 -13.13 -14.07
C ASN A 46 -6.02 -12.65 -12.70
N MET A 47 -6.46 -13.36 -11.65
CA MET A 47 -6.08 -13.10 -10.26
C MET A 47 -4.56 -13.14 -10.02
N MET A 48 -3.81 -13.96 -10.76
CA MET A 48 -2.35 -13.99 -10.65
C MET A 48 -1.71 -12.69 -11.15
N VAL A 49 -2.16 -12.17 -12.30
CA VAL A 49 -1.68 -10.89 -12.83
C VAL A 49 -2.05 -9.75 -11.89
N PHE A 50 -3.28 -9.72 -11.37
CA PHE A 50 -3.68 -8.77 -10.34
C PHE A 50 -2.72 -8.80 -9.14
N SER A 51 -2.39 -9.99 -8.66
CA SER A 51 -1.52 -10.17 -7.49
C SER A 51 -0.11 -9.64 -7.73
N VAL A 52 0.49 -9.98 -8.89
CA VAL A 52 1.82 -9.50 -9.26
C VAL A 52 1.83 -7.98 -9.36
N VAL A 53 0.84 -7.39 -10.04
CA VAL A 53 0.74 -5.93 -10.21
C VAL A 53 0.57 -5.23 -8.86
N LYS A 54 -0.36 -5.70 -8.02
CA LYS A 54 -0.66 -5.08 -6.72
C LYS A 54 0.53 -5.16 -5.77
N LEU A 55 1.16 -6.33 -5.64
CA LEU A 55 2.35 -6.51 -4.80
C LEU A 55 3.55 -5.72 -5.32
N PHE A 56 3.77 -5.69 -6.63
CA PHE A 56 4.85 -4.89 -7.23
C PHE A 56 4.65 -3.39 -6.96
N ALA A 57 3.42 -2.89 -7.12
CA ALA A 57 3.08 -1.50 -6.82
C ALA A 57 3.32 -1.17 -5.33
N VAL A 58 2.92 -2.04 -4.41
CA VAL A 58 3.15 -1.86 -2.96
C VAL A 58 4.65 -1.79 -2.64
N ILE A 59 5.45 -2.73 -3.14
CA ILE A 59 6.89 -2.79 -2.88
C ILE A 59 7.58 -1.56 -3.45
N THR A 60 7.32 -1.25 -4.73
CA THR A 60 7.94 -0.09 -5.40
C THR A 60 7.55 1.23 -4.74
N ALA A 61 6.29 1.42 -4.34
CA ALA A 61 5.84 2.60 -3.61
C ALA A 61 6.56 2.75 -2.26
N GLY A 62 6.68 1.66 -1.49
CA GLY A 62 7.43 1.66 -0.24
C GLY A 62 8.89 2.10 -0.44
N PHE A 63 9.58 1.49 -1.41
CA PHE A 63 10.97 1.85 -1.74
C PHE A 63 11.10 3.28 -2.26
N ALA A 64 10.14 3.78 -3.03
CA ALA A 64 10.12 5.15 -3.52
C ALA A 64 10.02 6.14 -2.35
N PHE A 65 9.14 5.91 -1.38
CA PHE A 65 9.07 6.72 -0.16
C PHE A 65 10.39 6.71 0.61
N TYR A 66 10.96 5.52 0.83
CA TYR A 66 12.24 5.37 1.53
C TYR A 66 13.37 6.17 0.84
N LYS A 67 13.49 6.07 -0.48
CA LYS A 67 14.48 6.82 -1.26
C LYS A 67 14.21 8.33 -1.27
N ALA A 68 12.95 8.74 -1.38
CA ALA A 68 12.58 10.15 -1.39
C ALA A 68 12.94 10.84 -0.07
N VAL A 69 12.78 10.14 1.07
CA VAL A 69 13.18 10.67 2.38
C VAL A 69 14.70 10.86 2.44
N ASP A 70 15.50 9.86 2.03
CA ASP A 70 16.97 9.97 1.98
C ASP A 70 17.45 11.14 1.11
N VAL A 71 16.85 11.32 -0.07
CA VAL A 71 17.14 12.45 -0.98
C VAL A 71 16.79 13.79 -0.33
N SER A 72 15.62 13.89 0.32
CA SER A 72 15.18 15.13 0.99
C SER A 72 16.13 15.57 2.11
N ILE A 73 16.70 14.61 2.85
CA ILE A 73 17.66 14.86 3.92
C ILE A 73 19.00 15.33 3.32
N LYS A 74 19.48 14.65 2.27
CA LYS A 74 20.74 15.00 1.59
C LYS A 74 20.71 16.40 0.96
N MET A 75 19.56 16.80 0.43
CA MET A 75 19.37 18.12 -0.17
C MET A 75 19.01 19.23 0.84
N ASN A 76 18.91 18.89 2.14
CA ASN A 76 18.45 19.79 3.22
C ASN A 76 17.10 20.48 2.90
N TRP A 77 16.22 19.80 2.17
CA TRP A 77 14.98 20.38 1.69
C TRP A 77 13.83 20.08 2.65
N MET A 78 13.75 20.88 3.73
CA MET A 78 12.81 20.66 4.83
C MET A 78 11.32 20.61 4.42
N PRO A 79 10.81 21.44 3.47
CA PRO A 79 9.45 21.30 2.95
C PRO A 79 9.18 19.94 2.31
N ALA A 80 10.11 19.41 1.51
CA ALA A 80 9.95 18.12 0.87
C ALA A 80 9.85 16.98 1.91
N LYS A 81 10.66 17.05 2.97
CA LYS A 81 10.57 16.08 4.08
C LYS A 81 9.21 16.13 4.77
N ARG A 82 8.68 17.32 5.05
CA ARG A 82 7.34 17.46 5.67
C ARG A 82 6.24 16.92 4.76
N LEU A 83 6.32 17.22 3.46
CA LEU A 83 5.37 16.72 2.47
C LEU A 83 5.39 15.18 2.42
N LEU A 84 6.58 14.57 2.46
CA LEU A 84 6.73 13.11 2.51
C LEU A 84 6.16 12.50 3.78
N ASP A 85 6.42 13.09 4.95
CA ASP A 85 5.86 12.61 6.23
C ASP A 85 4.32 12.67 6.23
N VAL A 86 3.73 13.76 5.71
CA VAL A 86 2.26 13.91 5.61
C VAL A 86 1.68 12.94 4.58
N SER A 87 2.32 12.80 3.41
CA SER A 87 1.87 11.89 2.36
C SER A 87 1.95 10.43 2.81
N PHE A 88 2.99 10.08 3.56
CA PHE A 88 3.12 8.77 4.21
C PHE A 88 1.94 8.52 5.14
N LEU A 89 1.67 9.45 6.07
CA LEU A 89 0.59 9.28 7.05
C LEU A 89 -0.77 9.15 6.37
N ALA A 90 -1.05 10.01 5.38
CA ALA A 90 -2.30 9.95 4.62
C ALA A 90 -2.45 8.60 3.88
N THR A 91 -1.40 8.15 3.20
CA THR A 91 -1.40 6.87 2.47
C THR A 91 -1.62 5.70 3.43
N PHE A 92 -0.91 5.69 4.55
CA PHE A 92 -1.03 4.64 5.56
C PHE A 92 -2.44 4.57 6.15
N LEU A 93 -3.05 5.71 6.50
CA LEU A 93 -4.41 5.77 7.03
C LEU A 93 -5.44 5.31 6.00
N MET A 94 -5.32 5.74 4.75
CA MET A 94 -6.22 5.31 3.67
C MET A 94 -6.13 3.79 3.43
N LEU A 95 -4.92 3.25 3.30
CA LEU A 95 -4.72 1.80 3.13
C LEU A 95 -5.23 1.01 4.32
N THR A 96 -5.00 1.50 5.54
CA THR A 96 -5.52 0.87 6.75
C THR A 96 -7.05 0.85 6.73
N GLY A 97 -7.70 1.94 6.32
CA GLY A 97 -9.15 1.98 6.16
C GLY A 97 -9.68 0.95 5.16
N VAL A 98 -8.98 0.77 4.03
CA VAL A 98 -9.32 -0.27 3.04
C VAL A 98 -9.14 -1.67 3.64
N VAL A 99 -8.03 -1.95 4.32
CA VAL A 99 -7.80 -3.24 4.98
C VAL A 99 -8.89 -3.53 6.01
N VAL A 100 -9.24 -2.56 6.86
CA VAL A 100 -10.29 -2.71 7.86
C VAL A 100 -11.62 -3.03 7.18
N ASN A 101 -11.98 -2.29 6.13
CA ASN A 101 -13.19 -2.55 5.36
C ASN A 101 -13.20 -3.96 4.75
N ASN A 102 -12.10 -4.40 4.14
CA ASN A 102 -12.01 -5.74 3.57
C ASN A 102 -12.13 -6.83 4.66
N VAL A 103 -11.51 -6.61 5.83
CA VAL A 103 -11.63 -7.52 6.98
C VAL A 103 -13.07 -7.61 7.48
N THR A 104 -13.83 -6.50 7.52
CA THR A 104 -15.24 -6.54 7.92
C THR A 104 -16.15 -7.28 6.94
N VAL A 105 -15.73 -7.45 5.68
CA VAL A 105 -16.45 -8.25 4.69
C VAL A 105 -16.11 -9.74 4.84
N ILE A 106 -14.91 -10.06 5.31
CA ILE A 106 -14.41 -11.43 5.48
C ILE A 106 -14.89 -12.06 6.81
N LEU A 107 -14.97 -11.27 7.88
CA LEU A 107 -15.42 -11.70 9.21
C LEU A 107 -16.94 -11.65 9.33
#